data_AF-A0AAN8E960-F1
#
_entry.id   AF-A0AAN8E960-F1
#
_cell.length_a   1.000
_cell.length_b   1.000
_cell.length_c   1.000
_cell.angle_alpha   90.00
_cell.angle_beta   90.00
_cell.angle_gamma   90.00
#
_symmetry.space_group_name_H-M   'P 1'
#
loop_
_entity.id
_entity.type
_entity.pdbx_description
1 polymer ?
#
loop_
_entity_poly.entity_id
_entity_poly.type
_entity_poly.pdbx_seq_one_letter_code
_entity_poly.pdbx_strand_id
1 'polypeptide(L)'
;MSTLSTPTTLGLNLATLRSTLPYLTGALHTTGALSGIYFLLAPSEGAKLFGIPFRNDSAPTPTENAYTKLHGIRDLTTALAGLRLINYATKLEDQGHTVAARAVGHAVGGLLFVGAAFAVGDGLVSGRYARDEGVKGEDEELAKNLTTSHFAVAVPIALLGMAWFYV
;
A
#
# COMPACT_ATOMS: atom_id res chain seq x y z
N MET A 1 -5.06 -6.43 -53.55
CA MET A 1 -5.50 -7.10 -52.30
C MET A 1 -4.69 -6.52 -51.16
N SER A 2 -5.31 -5.62 -50.38
CA SER A 2 -4.70 -4.96 -49.22
C SER A 2 -5.14 -5.70 -47.96
N THR A 3 -4.22 -6.39 -47.30
CA THR A 3 -4.43 -6.94 -45.96
C THR A 3 -4.45 -5.78 -44.97
N LEU A 4 -5.64 -5.36 -44.54
CA LEU A 4 -5.79 -4.49 -43.38
C LEU A 4 -5.35 -5.26 -42.14
N SER A 5 -4.21 -4.89 -41.58
CA SER A 5 -3.79 -5.28 -40.24
C SER A 5 -4.77 -4.66 -39.24
N THR A 6 -5.46 -5.52 -38.49
CA THR A 6 -6.30 -5.13 -37.36
C THR A 6 -5.44 -4.37 -36.35
N PRO A 7 -5.84 -3.17 -35.90
CA PRO A 7 -5.08 -2.45 -34.90
C PRO A 7 -5.13 -3.25 -33.60
N THR A 8 -3.95 -3.60 -33.09
CA THR A 8 -3.75 -4.16 -31.75
C THR A 8 -4.17 -3.09 -30.75
N THR A 9 -5.47 -3.04 -30.43
CA THR A 9 -5.92 -2.34 -29.23
C THR A 9 -5.12 -2.89 -28.07
N LEU A 10 -4.50 -2.01 -27.29
CA LEU A 10 -4.06 -2.22 -25.91
C LEU A 10 -5.31 -2.55 -25.04
N GLY A 11 -6.01 -3.63 -25.40
CA GLY A 11 -7.12 -4.16 -24.66
C GLY A 11 -6.53 -4.94 -23.52
N LEU A 12 -6.47 -4.32 -22.34
CA LEU A 12 -6.26 -5.03 -21.10
C LEU A 12 -7.31 -6.16 -21.06
N ASN A 13 -6.88 -7.40 -21.31
CA ASN A 13 -7.81 -8.53 -21.34
C ASN A 13 -8.32 -8.72 -19.91
N LEU A 14 -9.64 -8.57 -19.70
CA LEU A 14 -10.30 -8.74 -18.40
C LEU A 14 -9.95 -10.10 -17.76
N ALA A 15 -9.79 -11.14 -18.57
CA ALA A 15 -9.37 -12.46 -18.08
C ALA A 15 -7.93 -12.44 -17.55
N THR A 16 -7.02 -11.73 -18.21
CA THR A 16 -5.63 -11.55 -17.75
C THR A 16 -5.57 -10.68 -16.51
N LEU A 17 -6.38 -9.61 -16.44
CA LEU A 17 -6.46 -8.80 -15.22
C LEU A 17 -6.98 -9.63 -14.04
N ARG A 18 -8.03 -10.42 -14.25
CA ARG A 18 -8.61 -11.31 -13.24
C ARG A 18 -7.62 -12.33 -12.70
N SER A 19 -6.84 -12.96 -13.57
CA SER A 19 -5.84 -13.93 -13.13
C SER A 19 -4.61 -13.31 -12.48
N THR A 20 -4.26 -12.06 -12.80
CA THR A 20 -3.06 -11.40 -12.26
C THR A 20 -3.33 -10.60 -10.98
N LEU A 21 -4.57 -10.16 -10.77
CA LEU A 21 -4.96 -9.29 -9.66
C LEU A 21 -4.65 -9.88 -8.27
N PRO A 22 -4.91 -11.17 -7.97
CA PRO A 22 -4.52 -11.77 -6.69
C PRO A 22 -3.03 -11.71 -6.43
N TYR A 23 -2.19 -11.87 -7.46
CA TYR A 23 -0.74 -11.85 -7.33
C TYR A 23 -0.19 -10.44 -7.10
N LEU A 24 -0.67 -9.45 -7.85
CA LEU A 24 -0.26 -8.05 -7.67
C LEU A 24 -0.66 -7.55 -6.28
N THR A 25 -1.88 -7.87 -5.86
CA THR A 25 -2.39 -7.47 -4.54
C THR A 25 -1.70 -8.26 -3.42
N GLY A 26 -1.42 -9.54 -3.65
CA GLY A 26 -0.67 -10.38 -2.72
C GLY A 26 0.76 -9.87 -2.52
N ALA A 27 1.44 -9.44 -3.58
CA ALA A 27 2.77 -8.83 -3.49
C ALA A 27 2.73 -7.54 -2.67
N LEU A 28 1.76 -6.66 -2.92
CA LEU A 28 1.57 -5.42 -2.15
C LEU A 28 1.37 -5.70 -0.65
N HIS A 29 0.45 -6.60 -0.28
CA HIS A 29 0.25 -6.93 1.13
C HIS A 29 1.45 -7.67 1.73
N THR A 30 2.19 -8.48 0.96
CA THR A 30 3.42 -9.10 1.45
C THR A 30 4.44 -8.02 1.82
N THR A 31 4.62 -7.00 0.98
CA THR A 31 5.47 -5.85 1.32
C THR A 31 4.99 -5.15 2.59
N GLY A 32 3.68 -4.92 2.73
CA GLY A 32 3.11 -4.33 3.95
C GLY A 32 3.35 -5.17 5.21
N ALA A 33 3.28 -6.49 5.12
CA ALA A 33 3.58 -7.39 6.23
C ALA A 33 5.06 -7.31 6.62
N LEU A 34 5.97 -7.31 5.63
CA LEU A 34 7.40 -7.18 5.86
C LEU A 34 7.75 -5.82 6.46
N SER A 35 7.16 -4.73 5.98
CA SER A 35 7.29 -3.40 6.57
C SER A 35 6.79 -3.37 8.01
N GLY A 36 5.63 -3.98 8.28
CA GLY A 36 5.09 -4.09 9.64
C GLY A 36 6.03 -4.84 10.59
N ILE A 37 6.58 -5.99 10.16
CA ILE A 37 7.59 -6.74 10.92
C ILE A 37 8.84 -5.89 11.14
N TYR A 38 9.31 -5.19 10.11
CA TYR A 38 10.48 -4.32 10.18
C TYR A 38 10.29 -3.22 11.24
N PHE A 39 9.12 -2.58 11.30
CA PHE A 39 8.81 -1.56 12.32
C PHE A 39 8.80 -2.12 13.75
N LEU A 40 8.50 -3.41 13.92
CA LEU A 40 8.54 -4.06 15.24
C LEU A 40 9.96 -4.40 15.68
N LEU A 41 10.81 -4.83 14.74
CA LEU A 41 12.19 -5.23 15.01
C LEU A 41 13.15 -4.04 15.09
N ALA A 42 12.95 -3.02 14.25
CA ALA A 42 13.81 -1.86 14.09
C ALA A 42 12.97 -0.55 14.06
N PRO A 43 12.27 -0.18 15.15
CA PRO A 43 11.39 0.99 15.20
C PRO A 43 12.11 2.30 14.86
N SER A 44 13.36 2.46 15.29
CA SER A 44 14.19 3.64 14.98
C SER A 44 14.34 3.88 13.47
N GLU A 45 14.63 2.82 12.73
CA GLU A 45 14.81 2.87 11.27
C GLU A 45 13.47 2.87 10.54
N GLY A 46 12.46 2.20 11.11
CA GLY A 46 11.10 2.20 10.60
C GLY A 46 10.47 3.58 10.53
N ALA A 47 10.71 4.43 11.53
CA ALA A 47 10.16 5.80 11.54
C ALA A 47 10.73 6.68 10.42
N LYS A 48 11.98 6.43 9.99
CA LYS A 48 12.58 7.15 8.86
C LYS A 48 11.81 6.91 7.56
N LEU A 49 11.16 5.76 7.41
CA LEU A 49 10.31 5.44 6.26
C LEU A 49 9.02 6.28 6.20
N PHE A 50 8.65 6.97 7.28
CA PHE A 50 7.55 7.93 7.34
C PHE A 50 8.01 9.39 7.30
N GLY A 51 9.32 9.62 7.18
CA GLY A 51 9.89 10.97 7.06
C GLY A 51 9.87 11.74 8.37
N ILE A 52 9.80 11.01 9.48
CA ILE A 52 9.95 11.55 10.82
C ILE A 52 11.35 11.12 11.30
N PRO A 53 12.40 11.89 11.00
CA PRO A 53 13.70 11.63 11.58
C PRO A 53 13.60 11.82 13.08
N PHE A 54 14.01 10.80 13.86
CA PHE A 54 14.32 11.03 15.26
C PHE A 54 15.50 12.00 15.33
N ARG A 55 15.50 12.91 16.32
CA ARG A 55 16.57 13.91 16.49
C ARG A 55 17.92 13.20 16.37
N ASN A 56 18.72 13.60 15.37
CA ASN A 56 19.90 12.87 14.86
C ASN A 56 20.99 12.55 15.90
N ASP A 57 20.86 13.10 17.09
CA ASP A 57 21.76 13.07 18.24
C ASP A 57 21.18 12.34 19.46
N SER A 58 19.94 11.82 19.39
CA SER A 58 19.26 11.16 20.50
C SER A 58 18.61 9.84 20.09
N ALA A 59 18.74 8.81 20.95
CA ALA A 59 17.92 7.61 20.79
C ALA A 59 16.42 7.97 20.85
N PRO A 60 15.55 7.33 20.05
CA PRO A 60 14.12 7.58 20.10
C PRO A 60 13.58 7.38 21.51
N THR A 61 12.72 8.30 21.94
CA THR A 61 12.04 8.22 23.23
C THR A 61 11.19 6.93 23.31
N PRO A 62 10.88 6.44 24.52
CA PRO A 62 9.99 5.29 24.68
C PRO A 62 8.63 5.47 23.99
N THR A 63 8.10 6.70 24.00
CA THR A 63 6.84 7.07 23.35
C THR A 63 6.93 6.95 21.84
N GLU A 64 7.98 7.51 21.23
CA GLU A 64 8.24 7.40 19.78
C GLU A 64 8.39 5.94 19.33
N ASN A 65 9.16 5.16 20.07
CA ASN A 65 9.30 3.72 19.81
C ASN A 65 7.95 2.98 19.89
N ALA A 66 7.12 3.31 20.88
CA ALA A 66 5.79 2.71 21.02
C ALA A 66 4.90 3.09 19.83
N TYR A 67 4.91 4.36 19.40
CA TYR A 67 4.16 4.82 18.23
C TYR A 67 4.58 4.09 16.94
N THR A 68 5.88 3.94 16.67
CA THR A 68 6.34 3.21 15.48
C THR A 68 5.93 1.74 15.53
N LYS A 69 6.00 1.09 16.70
CA LYS A 69 5.54 -0.30 16.86
C LYS A 69 4.03 -0.44 16.65
N LEU A 70 3.22 0.53 17.08
CA LEU A 70 1.78 0.53 16.80
C LEU A 70 1.50 0.62 15.30
N HIS A 71 2.26 1.43 14.56
CA HIS A 71 2.20 1.45 13.10
C HIS A 71 2.61 0.09 12.51
N GLY A 72 3.67 -0.52 13.03
CA GLY A 72 4.07 -1.89 12.68
C GLY A 72 2.97 -2.93 12.84
N ILE A 73 2.28 -2.92 13.98
CA ILE A 73 1.15 -3.82 14.24
C ILE A 73 0.01 -3.55 13.25
N ARG A 74 -0.35 -2.27 13.05
CA ARG A 74 -1.41 -1.88 12.10
C ARG A 74 -1.10 -2.40 10.70
N ASP A 75 0.10 -2.15 10.20
CA ASP A 75 0.48 -2.49 8.83
C ASP A 75 0.58 -4.02 8.65
N LEU A 76 1.16 -4.72 9.63
CA LEU A 76 1.22 -6.19 9.63
C LEU A 76 -0.17 -6.83 9.66
N THR A 77 -1.04 -6.39 10.58
CA THR A 77 -2.39 -6.97 10.71
C THR A 77 -3.25 -6.69 9.48
N THR A 78 -3.20 -5.46 8.94
CA THR A 78 -3.88 -5.06 7.70
C THR A 78 -3.39 -5.90 6.52
N ALA A 79 -2.07 -6.10 6.42
CA ALA A 79 -1.46 -6.92 5.38
C ALA A 79 -1.88 -8.39 5.46
N LEU A 80 -1.82 -9.00 6.64
CA LEU A 80 -2.22 -10.39 6.86
C LEU A 80 -3.71 -10.60 6.59
N ALA A 81 -4.55 -9.64 7.00
CA ALA A 81 -5.98 -9.65 6.68
C ALA A 81 -6.22 -9.60 5.16
N GLY A 82 -5.53 -8.71 4.45
CA GLY A 82 -5.57 -8.62 3.00
C GLY A 82 -5.18 -9.93 2.31
N LEU A 83 -4.03 -10.51 2.69
CA LEU A 83 -3.58 -11.82 2.18
C LEU A 83 -4.61 -12.92 2.43
N ARG A 84 -5.25 -12.92 3.61
CA ARG A 84 -6.27 -13.92 3.94
C ARG A 84 -7.53 -13.75 3.09
N LEU A 85 -7.98 -12.51 2.87
CA LEU A 85 -9.13 -12.21 2.02
C LEU A 85 -8.87 -12.61 0.56
N ILE A 86 -7.67 -12.30 0.03
CA ILE A 86 -7.28 -12.68 -1.33
C ILE A 86 -7.30 -14.20 -1.50
N ASN A 87 -6.63 -14.93 -0.60
CA ASN A 87 -6.61 -16.39 -0.64
C ASN A 87 -8.03 -16.98 -0.52
N TYR A 88 -8.89 -16.36 0.31
CA TYR A 88 -10.27 -16.79 0.45
C TYR A 88 -11.10 -16.53 -0.82
N ALA A 89 -10.94 -15.37 -1.46
CA ALA A 89 -11.58 -15.05 -2.74
C ALA A 89 -11.17 -16.04 -3.83
N THR A 90 -9.88 -16.31 -3.99
CA THR A 90 -9.36 -17.28 -4.98
C THR A 90 -9.91 -18.68 -4.73
N LYS A 91 -9.93 -19.12 -3.47
CA LYS A 91 -10.51 -20.43 -3.13
C LYS A 91 -12.00 -20.53 -3.47
N LEU A 92 -12.78 -19.48 -3.19
CA LEU A 92 -14.20 -19.45 -3.55
C LEU A 92 -14.40 -19.49 -5.07
N GLU A 93 -13.53 -18.82 -5.82
CA GLU A 93 -13.53 -18.82 -7.27
C GLU A 93 -13.23 -20.22 -7.84
N ASP A 94 -12.20 -20.90 -7.33
CA ASP A 94 -11.85 -22.27 -7.72
C ASP A 94 -12.97 -23.28 -7.41
N GLN A 95 -13.77 -23.00 -6.38
CA GLN A 95 -14.94 -23.79 -6.00
C GLN A 95 -16.20 -23.45 -6.82
N GLY A 96 -16.14 -22.48 -7.73
CA GLY A 96 -17.27 -22.04 -8.55
C GLY A 96 -18.26 -21.10 -7.83
N HIS A 97 -17.94 -20.64 -6.62
CA HIS A 97 -18.76 -19.68 -5.85
C HIS A 97 -18.50 -18.23 -6.29
N THR A 98 -18.76 -17.93 -7.56
CA THR A 98 -18.40 -16.66 -8.22
C THR A 98 -18.97 -15.41 -7.54
N VAL A 99 -20.22 -15.46 -7.07
CA VAL A 99 -20.86 -14.33 -6.38
C VAL A 99 -20.19 -14.05 -5.03
N ALA A 100 -19.87 -15.10 -4.27
CA ALA A 100 -19.19 -14.97 -2.99
C ALA A 100 -17.74 -14.50 -3.17
N ALA A 101 -17.03 -15.05 -4.16
CA ALA A 101 -15.68 -14.62 -4.52
C ALA A 101 -15.64 -13.13 -4.86
N ARG A 102 -16.62 -12.64 -5.66
CA ARG A 102 -16.73 -11.22 -5.99
C ARG A 102 -17.03 -10.35 -4.78
N ALA A 103 -17.91 -10.77 -3.88
CA ALA A 103 -18.19 -10.03 -2.64
C ALA A 103 -16.94 -9.89 -1.75
N VAL A 104 -16.14 -10.96 -1.64
CA VAL A 104 -14.85 -10.92 -0.92
C VAL A 104 -13.84 -10.05 -1.68
N GLY A 105 -13.83 -10.11 -3.01
CA GLY A 105 -13.04 -9.23 -3.86
C GLY A 105 -13.35 -7.75 -3.63
N HIS A 106 -14.63 -7.38 -3.52
CA HIS A 106 -15.06 -6.02 -3.17
C HIS A 106 -14.54 -5.59 -1.78
N ALA A 107 -14.47 -6.51 -0.82
CA ALA A 107 -13.87 -6.23 0.49
C ALA A 107 -12.36 -5.99 0.38
N VAL A 108 -11.63 -6.74 -0.47
CA VAL A 108 -10.22 -6.46 -0.80
C VAL A 108 -10.08 -5.08 -1.45
N GLY A 109 -10.95 -4.76 -2.41
CA GLY A 109 -10.98 -3.44 -3.05
C GLY A 109 -11.17 -2.29 -2.05
N GLY A 110 -12.11 -2.45 -1.11
CA GLY A 110 -12.33 -1.50 -0.02
C GLY A 110 -11.11 -1.34 0.88
N LEU A 111 -10.46 -2.44 1.25
CA LEU A 111 -9.22 -2.43 2.04
C LEU A 111 -8.10 -1.63 1.35
N LEU A 112 -7.96 -1.79 0.03
CA LEU A 112 -6.98 -1.06 -0.77
C LEU A 112 -7.29 0.43 -0.84
N PHE A 113 -8.56 0.83 -1.01
CA PHE A 113 -8.91 2.25 -0.96
C PHE A 113 -8.60 2.90 0.39
N VAL A 114 -8.86 2.18 1.49
CA VAL A 114 -8.45 2.64 2.83
C VAL A 114 -6.92 2.77 2.91
N GLY A 115 -6.17 1.80 2.38
CA GLY A 115 -4.70 1.87 2.28
C GLY A 115 -4.20 3.07 1.46
N ALA A 116 -4.83 3.36 0.32
CA ALA A 116 -4.51 4.52 -0.50
C ALA A 116 -4.82 5.84 0.24
N ALA A 117 -5.92 5.89 0.99
CA ALA A 117 -6.25 7.04 1.84
C ALA A 117 -5.21 7.24 2.96
N PHE A 118 -4.71 6.17 3.57
CA PHE A 118 -3.58 6.25 4.50
C PHE A 118 -2.33 6.81 3.84
N ALA A 119 -1.94 6.31 2.66
CA ALA A 119 -0.77 6.83 1.93
C ALA A 119 -0.92 8.32 1.58
N VAL A 120 -2.10 8.77 1.15
CA VAL A 120 -2.40 10.20 0.96
C VAL A 120 -2.26 10.99 2.27
N GLY A 121 -2.79 10.45 3.37
CA GLY A 121 -2.68 11.05 4.69
C GLY A 121 -1.24 11.21 5.16
N ASP A 122 -0.43 10.15 5.04
CA ASP A 122 0.99 10.14 5.37
C ASP A 122 1.73 11.20 4.55
N GLY A 123 1.50 11.26 3.22
CA GLY A 123 2.08 12.29 2.36
C GLY A 123 1.69 13.71 2.76
N LEU A 124 0.42 13.94 3.15
CA LEU A 124 -0.02 15.25 3.65
C LEU A 124 0.65 15.64 4.97
N VAL A 125 0.85 14.68 5.88
CA VAL A 125 1.52 14.90 7.16
C VAL A 125 3.00 15.18 6.95
N SER A 126 3.74 14.34 6.21
CA SER A 126 5.15 14.57 5.88
C SER A 126 5.35 15.90 5.14
N GLY A 127 4.43 16.26 4.26
CA GLY A 127 4.48 17.51 3.52
C GLY A 127 4.22 18.74 4.39
N ARG A 128 3.42 18.61 5.46
CA ARG A 128 3.27 19.65 6.49
C ARG A 128 4.53 19.75 7.34
N TYR A 129 5.04 18.62 7.82
CA TYR A 129 6.29 18.56 8.60
C TYR A 129 7.46 19.22 7.85
N ALA A 130 7.61 18.96 6.55
CA ALA A 130 8.63 19.59 5.70
C ALA A 130 8.56 21.13 5.64
N ARG A 131 7.42 21.73 6.02
CA ARG A 131 7.21 23.18 6.02
C ARG A 131 7.25 23.79 7.42
N ASP A 132 7.39 22.99 8.48
CA ASP A 132 7.37 23.48 9.85
C ASP A 132 8.63 24.28 10.19
N GLU A 133 8.45 25.32 11.00
CA GLU A 133 9.53 26.17 11.48
C GLU A 133 10.48 25.35 12.37
N GLY A 134 11.65 24.99 11.83
CA GLY A 134 12.65 24.17 12.51
C GLY A 134 13.11 22.95 11.72
N VAL A 135 12.39 22.58 10.65
CA VAL A 135 12.78 21.50 9.73
C VAL A 135 13.54 22.10 8.56
N LYS A 136 14.85 21.81 8.47
CA LYS A 136 15.77 22.35 7.44
C LYS A 136 16.81 21.32 7.02
N GLY A 137 17.39 21.52 5.84
CA GLY A 137 18.46 20.66 5.34
C GLY A 137 17.96 19.26 4.97
N GLU A 138 18.68 18.22 5.41
CA GLU A 138 18.40 16.83 5.05
C GLU A 138 17.01 16.36 5.49
N ASP A 139 16.53 16.80 6.65
CA ASP A 139 15.21 16.42 7.18
C ASP A 139 14.07 17.00 6.32
N GLU A 140 14.25 18.22 5.80
CA GLU A 140 13.29 18.87 4.89
C GLU A 140 13.24 18.14 3.54
N GLU A 141 14.41 17.78 2.99
CA GLU A 141 14.51 17.06 1.72
C GLU A 141 13.92 15.64 1.83
N LEU A 142 14.25 14.93 2.90
CA LEU A 142 13.69 13.61 3.19
C LEU A 142 12.16 13.65 3.26
N ALA A 143 11.61 14.60 4.02
CA ALA A 143 10.16 14.75 4.18
C ALA A 143 9.45 15.10 2.85
N LYS A 144 10.06 15.94 2.00
CA LYS A 144 9.53 16.25 0.65
C LYS A 144 9.56 15.06 -0.29
N ASN A 145 10.65 14.30 -0.27
CA ASN A 145 10.79 13.10 -1.10
C ASN A 145 9.76 12.06 -0.70
N LEU A 146 9.58 11.83 0.60
CA LEU A 146 8.60 10.88 1.12
C LEU A 146 7.15 11.33 0.88
N THR A 147 6.87 12.63 0.96
CA THR A 147 5.58 13.19 0.52
C THR A 147 5.24 12.74 -0.90
N THR A 148 6.20 12.90 -1.82
CA THR A 148 6.03 12.52 -3.22
C THR A 148 5.89 11.01 -3.39
N SER A 149 6.70 10.22 -2.68
CA SER A 149 6.64 8.75 -2.71
C SER A 149 5.30 8.21 -2.21
N HIS A 150 4.77 8.76 -1.11
CA HIS A 150 3.49 8.34 -0.55
C HIS A 150 2.33 8.62 -1.53
N PHE A 151 2.29 9.81 -2.15
CA PHE A 151 1.31 10.10 -3.19
C PHE A 151 1.46 9.20 -4.42
N ALA A 152 2.70 8.95 -4.85
CA ALA A 152 2.99 8.11 -5.99
C ALA A 152 2.53 6.66 -5.76
N VAL A 153 2.68 6.12 -4.54
CA VAL A 153 2.24 4.77 -4.17
C VAL A 153 0.72 4.71 -3.94
N ALA A 154 0.07 5.79 -3.52
CA ALA A 154 -1.38 5.81 -3.35
C ALA A 154 -2.14 5.52 -4.66
N VAL A 155 -1.63 6.00 -5.80
CA VAL A 155 -2.24 5.82 -7.12
C VAL A 155 -2.36 4.33 -7.53
N PRO A 156 -1.27 3.53 -7.61
CA PRO A 156 -1.37 2.13 -7.97
C PRO A 156 -2.19 1.32 -6.95
N ILE A 157 -2.16 1.66 -5.67
CA ILE A 157 -3.01 1.01 -4.65
C ILE A 157 -4.49 1.27 -4.95
N ALA A 158 -4.87 2.51 -5.25
CA ALA A 158 -6.24 2.86 -5.61
C ALA A 158 -6.70 2.18 -6.91
N LEU A 159 -5.81 2.08 -7.91
CA LEU A 159 -6.09 1.38 -9.16
C LEU A 159 -6.30 -0.13 -8.95
N LEU A 160 -5.50 -0.77 -8.09
CA LEU A 160 -5.73 -2.16 -7.69
C LEU A 160 -7.06 -2.31 -6.94
N GLY A 161 -7.37 -1.38 -6.05
CA GLY A 161 -8.65 -1.35 -5.34
C GLY A 161 -9.83 -1.28 -6.31
N MET A 162 -9.73 -0.40 -7.30
CA MET A 162 -10.72 -0.27 -8.35
C MET A 162 -10.85 -1.55 -9.19
N ALA A 163 -9.75 -2.20 -9.55
CA ALA A 163 -9.77 -3.46 -10.31
C ALA A 163 -10.55 -4.56 -9.57
N TRP A 164 -10.40 -4.66 -8.25
CA TRP A 164 -11.16 -5.61 -7.42
C TRP A 164 -12.68 -5.36 -7.39
N PHE A 165 -13.15 -4.14 -7.69
CA PHE A 165 -14.59 -3.86 -7.79
C PHE A 165 -15.19 -4.28 -9.13
N TYR A 166 -14.41 -4.19 -10.21
CA TYR A 166 -14.90 -4.35 -11.59
C TYR A 166 -14.67 -5.74 -12.19
N VAL A 167 -13.80 -6.54 -11.59
CA VAL A 167 -13.47 -7.90 -12.03
C VAL A 167 -14.25 -8.93 -11.20
#